data_AF-A0A194RP57-F1
#
_entry.id   AF-A0A194RP57-F1
#
_cell.length_a   1.000
_cell.length_b   1.000
_cell.length_c   1.000
_cell.angle_alpha   90.00
_cell.angle_beta   90.00
_cell.angle_gamma   90.00
#
_symmetry.space_group_name_H-M   'P 1'
#
loop_
_entity.id
_entity.type
_entity.pdbx_description
1 polymer ?
#
loop_
_entity_poly.entity_id
_entity_poly.type
_entity_poly.pdbx_seq_one_letter_code
_entity_poly.pdbx_strand_id
1 'polypeptide(L)'
;MYYEKLLFIKFLFISVFYTSVFAEWNTRDYIMRQHSLTKPYQGSGMSVPHWDFLGSTIVTSNYVRLTPDMQSKSGAIWNTSPCQTRNWELQVQFKVHGRGKDLFGDGFALWYVRDRMQTGPVFGSKDYFHGLAIVLDTYSNHNGAHNQNKDEDRSKIIPSAASFEAPRDRVDDTKPAMSGVKSFLYMMFVAIVIMVVLVLGIMWYQKRQEQSRKRLY
;
A
#
# COMPACT_ATOMS: atom_id res chain seq x y z
N MET A 1 -43.47 -23.07 23.55
CA MET A 1 -42.43 -22.13 24.03
C MET A 1 -41.00 -22.55 23.69
N TYR A 2 -40.61 -23.83 23.81
CA TYR A 2 -39.25 -24.28 23.44
C TYR A 2 -38.95 -24.24 21.93
N TYR A 3 -39.94 -24.53 21.09
CA TYR A 3 -39.76 -24.59 19.63
C TYR A 3 -39.47 -23.21 19.01
N GLU A 4 -40.17 -22.18 19.47
CA GLU A 4 -39.96 -20.77 19.10
C GLU A 4 -38.53 -20.31 19.41
N LYS A 5 -38.01 -20.65 20.61
CA LYS A 5 -36.64 -20.32 21.00
C LYS A 5 -35.59 -21.02 20.11
N LEU A 6 -35.87 -22.26 19.70
CA LEU A 6 -34.97 -23.05 18.83
C LEU A 6 -34.94 -22.51 17.39
N LEU A 7 -36.08 -22.03 16.89
CA LEU A 7 -36.21 -21.40 15.58
C LEU A 7 -35.47 -20.06 15.52
N PHE A 8 -35.59 -19.26 16.58
CA PHE A 8 -34.84 -18.01 16.72
C PHE A 8 -33.32 -18.24 16.77
N ILE A 9 -32.86 -19.26 17.51
CA ILE A 9 -31.43 -19.63 17.57
C ILE A 9 -30.92 -20.11 16.21
N LYS A 10 -31.70 -20.91 15.48
CA LYS A 10 -31.35 -21.34 14.11
C LYS A 10 -31.28 -20.17 13.13
N PHE A 11 -32.20 -19.21 13.22
CA PHE A 11 -32.19 -18.01 12.39
C PHE A 11 -30.99 -17.11 12.70
N LEU A 12 -30.64 -16.96 13.99
CA LEU A 12 -29.43 -16.25 14.42
C LEU A 12 -28.17 -16.95 13.88
N PHE A 13 -28.10 -18.28 13.96
CA PHE A 13 -26.99 -19.06 13.41
C PHE A 13 -26.86 -18.89 11.88
N ILE A 14 -27.97 -19.01 11.14
CA ILE A 14 -27.99 -18.84 9.67
C ILE A 14 -27.58 -17.41 9.29
N SER A 15 -28.04 -16.39 10.00
CA SER A 15 -27.65 -14.98 9.80
C SER A 15 -26.15 -14.74 10.02
N VAL A 16 -25.56 -15.34 11.06
CA VAL A 16 -24.13 -15.25 11.36
C VAL A 16 -23.28 -15.94 10.28
N PHE A 17 -23.76 -17.03 9.67
CA PHE A 17 -23.06 -17.68 8.55
C PHE A 17 -23.24 -16.95 7.21
N TYR A 18 -24.35 -16.23 6.98
CA TYR A 18 -24.59 -15.42 5.77
C TYR A 18 -23.77 -14.12 5.71
N THR A 19 -23.21 -13.65 6.82
CA THR A 19 -22.31 -12.46 6.82
C THR A 19 -20.86 -12.78 6.45
N SER A 20 -20.60 -14.01 5.98
CA SER A 20 -19.30 -14.42 5.50
C SER A 20 -18.94 -13.72 4.18
N VAL A 21 -18.10 -12.69 4.31
CA VAL A 21 -17.15 -12.19 3.29
C VAL A 21 -17.73 -11.26 2.21
N PHE A 22 -18.13 -10.05 2.63
CA PHE A 22 -17.77 -8.85 1.89
C PHE A 22 -16.50 -8.25 2.53
N ALA A 23 -15.42 -9.02 2.55
CA ALA A 23 -14.10 -8.44 2.81
C ALA A 23 -13.65 -7.79 1.51
N GLU A 24 -14.04 -6.54 1.31
CA GLU A 24 -13.51 -5.71 0.24
C GLU A 24 -12.00 -5.58 0.42
N TRP A 25 -11.23 -5.72 -0.67
CA TRP A 25 -9.78 -5.55 -0.65
C TRP A 25 -9.45 -4.10 -0.23
N ASN A 26 -9.13 -3.90 1.05
CA ASN A 26 -8.84 -2.59 1.59
C ASN A 26 -7.36 -2.24 1.38
N THR A 27 -7.03 -1.60 0.26
CA THR A 27 -5.68 -1.09 -0.02
C THR A 27 -5.23 -0.01 0.98
N ARG A 28 -6.15 0.58 1.75
CA ARG A 28 -5.80 1.61 2.75
C ARG A 28 -5.10 1.06 3.99
N ASP A 29 -5.23 -0.24 4.28
CA ASP A 29 -4.59 -0.85 5.47
C ASP A 29 -3.06 -0.98 5.33
N TYR A 30 -2.51 -0.81 4.12
CA TYR A 30 -1.07 -0.91 3.84
C TYR A 30 -0.38 0.43 3.57
N ILE A 31 -1.05 1.57 3.78
CA ILE A 31 -0.44 2.89 3.53
C ILE A 31 0.63 3.20 4.59
N MET A 32 1.88 3.28 4.15
CA MET A 32 3.01 3.68 4.98
C MET A 32 3.05 5.22 5.14
N ARG A 33 2.42 5.75 6.20
CA ARG A 33 2.29 7.19 6.43
C ARG A 33 3.62 7.95 6.38
N GLN A 34 4.68 7.39 6.97
CA GLN A 34 6.01 8.02 7.00
C GLN A 34 6.67 8.15 5.62
N HIS A 35 6.24 7.34 4.63
CA HIS A 35 6.70 7.40 3.23
C HIS A 35 5.64 7.98 2.30
N SER A 36 4.56 8.53 2.86
CA SER A 36 3.46 9.11 2.10
C SER A 36 3.47 10.63 2.22
N LEU A 37 2.98 11.30 1.19
CA LEU A 37 2.79 12.74 1.15
C LEU A 37 1.37 13.02 0.68
N THR A 38 0.50 13.43 1.61
CA THR A 38 -0.93 13.67 1.36
C THR A 38 -1.37 15.04 1.85
N LYS A 39 -2.37 15.65 1.20
CA LYS A 39 -2.95 16.93 1.62
C LYS A 39 -3.56 16.83 3.03
N PRO A 40 -3.53 17.91 3.83
CA PRO A 40 -2.77 19.14 3.59
C PRO A 40 -1.26 18.91 3.80
N TYR A 41 -0.43 19.37 2.86
CA TYR A 41 1.02 19.10 2.93
C TYR A 41 1.76 19.96 3.95
N GLN A 42 1.19 21.12 4.27
CA GLN A 42 1.71 22.03 5.29
C GLN A 42 0.96 21.81 6.60
N GLY A 43 1.68 21.47 7.67
CA GLY A 43 1.13 21.37 9.03
C GLY A 43 1.03 22.74 9.71
N SER A 44 0.89 22.76 11.03
CA SER A 44 0.87 24.01 11.84
C SER A 44 2.21 24.78 11.87
N GLY A 45 3.15 24.46 10.98
CA GLY A 45 4.49 25.05 10.87
C GLY A 45 5.04 25.00 9.43
N MET A 46 6.28 25.45 9.23
CA MET A 46 6.91 25.52 7.90
C MET A 46 7.48 24.17 7.40
N SER A 47 7.50 23.13 8.25
CA SER A 47 8.09 21.83 7.92
C SER A 47 7.03 20.80 7.52
N VAL A 48 7.36 19.95 6.54
CA VAL A 48 6.56 18.77 6.18
C VAL A 48 7.05 17.58 7.01
N PRO A 49 6.20 16.89 7.78
CA PRO A 49 6.62 15.72 8.53
C PRO A 49 7.23 14.66 7.62
N HIS A 50 8.39 14.14 8.00
CA HIS A 50 9.14 13.11 7.28
C HIS A 50 9.69 13.47 5.89
N TRP A 51 9.56 14.72 5.43
CA TRP A 51 10.03 15.13 4.11
C TRP A 51 10.87 16.39 4.19
N ASP A 52 12.09 16.31 3.67
CA ASP A 52 12.97 17.46 3.48
C ASP A 52 12.88 17.96 2.04
N PHE A 53 13.04 19.25 1.82
CA PHE A 53 12.99 19.87 0.50
C PHE A 53 14.19 20.77 0.27
N LEU A 54 14.58 20.91 -1.01
CA LEU A 54 15.74 21.67 -1.43
C LEU A 54 15.49 22.42 -2.75
N GLY A 55 16.34 23.41 -3.02
CA GLY A 55 16.29 24.18 -4.26
C GLY A 55 15.06 25.08 -4.34
N SER A 56 14.38 25.10 -5.48
CA SER A 56 13.20 25.94 -5.74
C SER A 56 11.89 25.37 -5.22
N THR A 57 11.91 24.27 -4.45
CA THR A 57 10.69 23.60 -3.99
C THR A 57 9.88 24.50 -3.07
N ILE A 58 8.59 24.65 -3.37
CA ILE A 58 7.61 25.36 -2.55
C ILE A 58 6.53 24.37 -2.10
N VAL A 59 6.25 24.36 -0.81
CA VAL A 59 5.16 23.57 -0.21
C VAL A 59 4.01 24.50 0.15
N THR A 60 2.80 24.11 -0.23
CA THR A 60 1.56 24.76 0.17
C THR A 60 0.62 23.70 0.74
N SER A 61 -0.50 24.10 1.36
CA SER A 61 -1.51 23.13 1.83
C SER A 61 -2.08 22.25 0.71
N ASN A 62 -2.06 22.71 -0.55
CA ASN A 62 -2.75 22.05 -1.67
C ASN A 62 -1.82 21.40 -2.69
N TYR A 63 -0.55 21.78 -2.75
CA TYR A 63 0.41 21.18 -3.68
C TYR A 63 1.83 21.39 -3.20
N VAL A 64 2.70 20.49 -3.62
CA VAL A 64 4.16 20.69 -3.62
C VAL A 64 4.57 21.00 -5.04
N ARG A 65 5.26 22.13 -5.23
CA ARG A 65 5.81 22.54 -6.51
C ARG A 65 7.32 22.43 -6.44
N LEU A 66 7.92 21.57 -7.26
CA LEU A 66 9.38 21.40 -7.32
C LEU A 66 10.06 22.59 -8.02
N THR A 67 9.53 22.97 -9.18
CA THR A 67 10.06 24.07 -9.99
C THR A 67 8.93 25.00 -10.47
N PRO A 68 9.16 26.32 -10.51
CA PRO A 68 8.31 27.24 -11.24
C PRO A 68 8.58 27.17 -12.75
N ASP A 69 7.70 27.78 -13.55
CA ASP A 69 7.89 27.98 -15.00
C ASP A 69 8.95 29.08 -15.25
N MET A 70 10.18 28.82 -14.81
CA MET A 70 11.35 29.67 -14.96
C MET A 70 12.57 28.81 -15.31
N GLN A 71 13.45 29.35 -16.13
CA GLN A 71 14.67 28.66 -16.57
C GLN A 71 15.63 28.40 -15.40
N SER A 72 16.42 27.33 -15.54
CA SER A 72 17.52 26.98 -14.63
C SER A 72 17.07 26.82 -13.17
N LYS A 73 15.89 26.24 -12.96
CA LYS A 73 15.37 25.90 -11.64
C LYS A 73 15.44 24.41 -11.42
N SER A 74 15.85 24.05 -10.21
CA SER A 74 15.89 22.69 -9.71
C SER A 74 15.36 22.70 -8.29
N GLY A 75 14.47 21.76 -8.01
CA GLY A 75 13.93 21.53 -6.68
C GLY A 75 13.67 20.05 -6.48
N ALA A 76 13.85 19.60 -5.25
CA ALA A 76 13.54 18.23 -4.88
C ALA A 76 12.84 18.18 -3.52
N ILE A 77 12.18 17.06 -3.27
CA ILE A 77 11.63 16.69 -1.98
C ILE A 77 12.01 15.23 -1.71
N TRP A 78 12.50 14.95 -0.50
CA TRP A 78 13.12 13.69 -0.12
C TRP A 78 12.53 13.18 1.18
N ASN A 79 12.18 11.90 1.21
CA ASN A 79 11.79 11.27 2.46
C ASN A 79 12.99 11.21 3.42
N THR A 80 12.71 11.39 4.71
CA THR A 80 13.72 11.36 5.78
C THR A 80 14.07 9.96 6.24
N SER A 81 13.12 9.03 6.13
CA SER A 81 13.26 7.67 6.63
C SER A 81 13.53 6.73 5.45
N PRO A 82 14.52 5.83 5.55
CA PRO A 82 14.75 4.85 4.51
C PRO A 82 13.58 3.86 4.44
N CYS A 83 13.19 3.46 3.24
CA CYS A 83 12.16 2.44 3.02
C CYS A 83 12.80 1.05 3.06
N GLN A 84 12.50 0.29 4.12
CA GLN A 84 13.06 -1.05 4.40
C GLN A 84 12.16 -2.20 3.93
N THR A 85 11.00 -1.89 3.36
CA THR A 85 10.04 -2.91 2.91
C THR A 85 10.53 -3.56 1.62
N ARG A 86 10.51 -4.89 1.58
CA ARG A 86 10.92 -5.68 0.41
C ARG A 86 10.05 -5.42 -0.82
N ASN A 87 8.74 -5.36 -0.61
CA ASN A 87 7.75 -5.11 -1.66
C ASN A 87 7.05 -3.80 -1.34
N TRP A 88 6.90 -2.93 -2.35
CA TRP A 88 6.26 -1.64 -2.20
C TRP A 88 5.51 -1.25 -3.47
N GLU A 89 4.46 -0.45 -3.31
CA GLU A 89 3.73 0.20 -4.39
C GLU A 89 3.75 1.71 -4.13
N LEU A 90 4.00 2.49 -5.18
CA LEU A 90 4.01 3.94 -5.10
C LEU A 90 2.95 4.52 -6.06
N GLN A 91 2.01 5.28 -5.51
CA GLN A 91 1.03 6.03 -6.28
C GLN A 91 1.38 7.52 -6.24
N VAL A 92 1.68 8.10 -7.40
CA VAL A 92 2.07 9.51 -7.51
C VAL A 92 1.03 10.29 -8.32
N GLN A 93 0.40 11.25 -7.67
CA GLN A 93 -0.41 12.26 -8.35
C GLN A 93 0.45 13.48 -8.65
N PHE A 94 0.69 13.76 -9.93
CA PHE A 94 1.51 14.88 -10.37
C PHE A 94 0.81 15.71 -11.45
N LYS A 95 1.33 16.91 -11.70
CA LYS A 95 0.91 17.78 -12.80
C LYS A 95 2.13 18.53 -13.33
N VAL A 96 2.41 18.39 -14.62
CA VAL A 96 3.39 19.19 -15.34
C VAL A 96 2.64 20.16 -16.25
N HIS A 97 2.96 21.45 -16.17
CA HIS A 97 2.36 22.48 -17.01
C HIS A 97 3.31 23.67 -17.18
N GLY A 98 3.23 24.36 -18.32
CA GLY A 98 4.01 25.57 -18.62
C GLY A 98 3.28 26.44 -19.63
N ARG A 99 3.69 27.71 -19.75
CA ARG A 99 3.14 28.67 -20.72
C ARG A 99 3.94 28.74 -22.02
N GLY A 100 5.13 28.12 -22.06
CA GLY A 100 5.99 28.08 -23.24
C GLY A 100 5.33 27.35 -24.41
N LYS A 101 5.42 27.91 -25.62
CA LYS A 101 4.87 27.32 -26.85
C LYS A 101 5.81 26.34 -27.54
N ASP A 102 7.13 26.50 -27.36
CA ASP A 102 8.14 25.79 -28.17
C ASP A 102 9.29 25.14 -27.37
N LEU A 103 9.49 25.52 -26.11
CA LEU A 103 10.53 24.97 -25.22
C LEU A 103 9.91 24.71 -23.84
N PHE A 104 9.85 23.43 -23.48
CA PHE A 104 9.39 22.95 -22.17
C PHE A 104 10.29 21.79 -21.78
N GLY A 105 10.88 21.86 -20.58
CA GLY A 105 11.88 20.91 -20.13
C GLY A 105 12.48 21.29 -18.78
N ASP A 106 13.16 20.36 -18.11
CA ASP A 106 13.49 19.01 -18.64
C ASP A 106 12.40 17.99 -18.27
N GLY A 107 11.89 18.03 -17.04
CA GLY A 107 10.91 17.08 -16.54
C GLY A 107 11.06 16.87 -15.04
N PHE A 108 10.76 15.67 -14.55
CA PHE A 108 11.05 15.30 -13.17
C PHE A 108 11.39 13.81 -13.05
N ALA A 109 12.00 13.44 -11.92
CA ALA A 109 12.33 12.07 -11.61
C ALA A 109 11.79 11.65 -10.24
N LEU A 110 11.39 10.39 -10.14
CA LEU A 110 11.10 9.70 -8.89
C LEU A 110 12.31 8.85 -8.50
N TRP A 111 12.72 8.96 -7.24
CA TRP A 111 13.96 8.37 -6.77
C TRP A 111 13.71 7.35 -5.66
N TYR A 112 14.29 6.16 -5.83
CA TYR A 112 14.45 5.16 -4.77
C TYR A 112 15.94 4.81 -4.69
N VAL A 113 16.69 5.59 -3.92
CA VAL A 113 18.16 5.57 -3.92
C VAL A 113 18.74 5.56 -2.51
N ARG A 114 19.99 5.12 -2.39
CA ARG A 114 20.72 5.07 -1.11
C ARG A 114 20.98 6.45 -0.51
N ASP A 115 21.40 7.40 -1.35
CA ASP A 115 21.89 8.71 -0.89
C ASP A 115 20.84 9.79 -1.19
N ARG A 116 20.23 10.35 -0.14
CA ARG A 116 19.21 11.42 -0.25
C ARG A 116 19.84 12.82 -0.21
N MET A 117 19.07 13.83 -0.60
CA MET A 117 19.45 15.26 -0.48
C MET A 117 20.73 15.63 -1.24
N GLN A 118 21.04 14.93 -2.33
CA GLN A 118 22.18 15.23 -3.20
C GLN A 118 21.70 16.01 -4.42
N THR A 119 22.29 17.17 -4.68
CA THR A 119 22.05 17.97 -5.88
C THR A 119 22.94 17.53 -7.03
N GLY A 120 22.49 17.76 -8.26
CA GLY A 120 23.30 17.47 -9.44
C GLY A 120 22.54 17.62 -10.75
N PRO A 121 23.15 17.18 -11.86
CA PRO A 121 22.65 17.43 -13.21
C PRO A 121 21.47 16.53 -13.61
N VAL A 122 21.20 15.45 -12.90
CA VAL A 122 20.18 14.47 -13.30
C VAL A 122 18.83 14.85 -12.70
N PHE A 123 18.03 15.64 -13.44
CA PHE A 123 16.71 16.12 -12.99
C PHE A 123 16.73 16.73 -11.58
N GLY A 124 17.82 17.45 -11.27
CA GLY A 124 18.04 18.10 -9.99
C GLY A 124 18.73 17.27 -8.91
N SER A 125 19.09 16.01 -9.19
CA SER A 125 19.85 15.14 -8.28
C SER A 125 21.21 14.70 -8.85
N LYS A 126 22.03 14.07 -8.00
CA LYS A 126 23.38 13.64 -8.35
C LYS A 126 23.39 12.60 -9.47
N ASP A 127 24.48 12.62 -10.22
CA ASP A 127 24.87 11.51 -11.10
C ASP A 127 25.44 10.33 -10.28
N TYR A 128 25.66 9.21 -10.95
CA TYR A 128 26.21 7.97 -10.38
C TYR A 128 25.52 7.54 -9.06
N PHE A 129 24.19 7.54 -9.06
CA PHE A 129 23.39 7.12 -7.91
C PHE A 129 23.31 5.59 -7.79
N HIS A 130 23.04 5.12 -6.58
CA HIS A 130 22.79 3.70 -6.32
C HIS A 130 21.32 3.49 -5.98
N GLY A 131 20.58 2.85 -6.88
CA GLY A 131 19.16 2.54 -6.71
C GLY A 131 18.40 2.64 -8.03
N LEU A 132 17.15 3.08 -7.95
CA LEU A 132 16.22 3.21 -9.06
C LEU A 132 15.85 4.69 -9.26
N ALA A 133 15.82 5.11 -10.52
CA ALA A 133 15.24 6.37 -10.95
C ALA A 133 14.18 6.11 -12.02
N ILE A 134 13.00 6.70 -11.85
CA ILE A 134 11.96 6.72 -12.87
C ILE A 134 11.88 8.16 -13.38
N VAL A 135 12.30 8.36 -14.62
CA VAL A 135 12.44 9.69 -15.22
C VAL A 135 11.27 9.95 -16.15
N LEU A 136 10.60 11.08 -15.94
CA LEU A 136 9.57 11.61 -16.83
C LEU A 136 10.16 12.80 -17.57
N ASP A 137 10.76 12.51 -18.73
CA ASP A 137 11.40 13.50 -19.58
C ASP A 137 10.40 14.11 -20.57
N THR A 138 10.26 15.42 -20.51
CA THR A 138 9.36 16.19 -21.36
C THR A 138 10.05 16.76 -22.59
N TYR A 139 11.39 16.78 -22.60
CA TYR A 139 12.19 17.43 -23.63
C TYR A 139 13.05 16.42 -24.41
N SER A 140 12.95 16.42 -25.74
CA SER A 140 13.79 15.55 -26.59
C SER A 140 15.15 16.20 -26.83
N ASN A 141 16.19 15.63 -26.20
CA ASN A 141 17.59 16.07 -26.35
C ASN A 141 18.27 15.55 -27.62
N HIS A 142 17.59 14.70 -28.43
CA HIS A 142 18.26 13.90 -29.45
C HIS A 142 18.70 14.65 -30.71
N ASN A 143 18.25 15.90 -30.90
CA ASN A 143 18.39 16.59 -32.18
C ASN A 143 19.26 17.86 -32.14
N GLY A 144 20.04 18.07 -31.07
CA GLY A 144 20.79 19.31 -30.87
C GLY A 144 19.87 20.52 -30.67
N ALA A 145 20.47 21.69 -30.42
CA ALA A 145 19.71 22.94 -30.33
C ALA A 145 18.99 23.17 -31.67
N HIS A 146 17.65 23.07 -31.66
CA HIS A 146 16.73 23.38 -32.77
C HIS A 146 16.45 22.32 -33.84
N ASN A 147 16.13 21.07 -33.48
CA ASN A 147 15.36 20.21 -34.39
C ASN A 147 14.31 19.38 -33.62
N GLN A 148 13.29 20.04 -33.07
CA GLN A 148 12.08 19.34 -32.64
C GLN A 148 11.35 18.88 -33.91
N ASN A 149 11.51 17.61 -34.29
CA ASN A 149 10.74 17.04 -35.39
C ASN A 149 9.30 16.87 -34.88
N LYS A 150 8.44 17.85 -35.19
CA LYS A 150 7.07 17.95 -34.65
C LYS A 150 6.14 16.81 -35.10
N ASP A 151 6.62 15.92 -35.96
CA ASP A 151 5.86 14.82 -36.57
C ASP A 151 6.09 13.46 -35.88
N GLU A 152 6.88 13.38 -34.81
CA GLU A 152 7.01 12.15 -34.03
C GLU A 152 5.74 11.88 -33.22
N ASP A 153 4.92 10.96 -33.72
CA ASP A 153 3.74 10.43 -33.04
C ASP A 153 4.13 9.67 -31.76
N ARG A 154 4.21 10.41 -30.65
CA ARG A 154 4.59 9.87 -29.33
C ARG A 154 3.56 8.87 -28.77
N SER A 155 2.39 8.71 -29.41
CA SER A 155 1.44 7.65 -29.05
C SER A 155 1.95 6.24 -29.39
N LYS A 156 2.97 6.14 -30.26
CA LYS A 156 3.53 4.87 -30.77
C LYS A 156 4.91 4.52 -30.20
N ILE A 157 5.34 5.17 -29.12
CA ILE A 157 6.61 4.80 -28.47
C ILE A 157 6.47 3.40 -27.87
N ILE A 158 7.19 2.43 -28.43
CA ILE A 158 7.32 1.11 -27.86
C ILE A 158 8.34 1.20 -26.71
N PRO A 159 7.97 0.85 -25.47
CA PRO A 159 8.90 0.89 -24.36
C PRO A 159 10.06 -0.07 -24.64
N SER A 160 11.29 0.42 -24.50
CA SER A 160 12.52 -0.35 -24.70
C SER A 160 13.44 -0.18 -23.49
N ALA A 161 14.15 -1.24 -23.12
CA ALA A 161 15.14 -1.23 -22.05
C ALA A 161 16.50 -1.62 -22.64
N ALA A 162 17.56 -0.87 -22.29
CA ALA A 162 18.92 -1.19 -22.71
C ALA A 162 19.41 -2.54 -22.15
N SER A 163 18.84 -2.95 -21.03
CA SER A 163 19.06 -4.25 -20.39
C SER A 163 17.72 -4.79 -19.90
N PHE A 164 17.34 -5.98 -20.40
CA PHE A 164 16.15 -6.69 -19.95
C PHE A 164 16.59 -7.87 -19.09
N GLU A 165 16.22 -7.87 -17.82
CA GLU A 165 16.42 -9.04 -16.97
C GLU A 165 15.29 -10.03 -17.24
N ALA A 166 15.61 -11.31 -17.38
CA ALA A 166 14.61 -12.34 -17.70
C ALA A 166 13.45 -12.30 -16.68
N PRO A 167 12.20 -12.56 -17.12
CA PRO A 167 11.06 -12.61 -16.22
C PRO A 167 11.37 -13.55 -15.06
N ARG A 168 11.38 -13.02 -13.84
CA ARG A 168 11.54 -13.84 -12.65
C ARG A 168 10.24 -14.60 -12.44
N ASP A 169 10.33 -15.89 -12.15
CA ASP A 169 9.15 -16.67 -11.76
C ASP A 169 8.48 -15.99 -10.56
N ARG A 170 7.16 -15.88 -10.63
CA ARG A 170 6.37 -15.34 -9.53
C ARG A 170 6.53 -16.26 -8.34
N VAL A 171 7.27 -15.81 -7.33
CA VAL A 171 7.27 -16.44 -6.01
C VAL A 171 5.97 -16.01 -5.33
N ASP A 172 5.04 -16.95 -5.17
CA ASP A 172 3.82 -16.68 -4.41
C ASP A 172 4.18 -16.37 -2.96
N ASP A 173 3.66 -15.24 -2.45
CA ASP A 173 3.85 -14.89 -1.05
C ASP A 173 3.28 -15.98 -0.16
N THR A 174 4.02 -16.35 0.89
CA THR A 174 3.50 -17.23 1.95
C THR A 174 2.21 -16.63 2.49
N LYS A 175 1.09 -17.32 2.28
CA LYS A 175 -0.23 -16.85 2.71
C LYS A 175 -0.18 -16.50 4.20
N PRO A 176 -0.59 -15.28 4.61
CA PRO A 176 -0.56 -14.90 6.01
C PRO A 176 -1.39 -15.89 6.84
N ALA A 177 -0.94 -16.14 8.08
CA ALA A 177 -1.69 -16.94 9.04
C ALA A 177 -3.14 -16.46 9.09
N MET A 178 -4.08 -17.39 9.26
CA MET A 178 -5.52 -17.12 9.23
C MET A 178 -5.84 -15.89 10.11
N SER A 179 -6.65 -14.96 9.60
CA SER A 179 -7.05 -13.74 10.34
C SER A 179 -7.33 -14.06 11.81
N GLY A 180 -6.82 -13.23 12.73
CA GLY A 180 -6.95 -13.47 14.18
C GLY A 180 -8.39 -13.79 14.59
N VAL A 181 -9.38 -13.19 13.93
CA VAL A 181 -10.81 -13.47 14.13
C VAL A 181 -11.17 -14.92 13.76
N LYS A 182 -10.67 -15.45 12.64
CA LYS A 182 -10.92 -16.84 12.23
C LYS A 182 -10.26 -17.83 13.19
N SER A 183 -9.04 -17.54 13.64
CA SER A 183 -8.37 -18.37 14.64
C SER A 183 -9.13 -18.40 15.97
N PHE A 184 -9.65 -17.25 16.40
CA PHE A 184 -10.46 -17.12 17.60
C PHE A 184 -11.79 -17.89 17.50
N LEU A 185 -12.49 -17.78 16.36
CA LEU A 185 -13.75 -18.51 16.13
C LEU A 185 -13.56 -20.02 16.13
N TYR A 186 -12.47 -20.51 15.53
CA TYR A 186 -12.14 -21.94 15.56
C TYR A 186 -11.87 -22.43 17.00
N MET A 187 -11.07 -21.68 17.76
CA MET A 187 -10.80 -21.98 19.17
C MET A 187 -12.08 -21.99 20.01
N MET A 188 -12.99 -21.05 19.77
CA MET A 188 -14.29 -20.99 20.45
C MET A 188 -15.16 -22.20 20.12
N PHE A 189 -15.21 -22.63 18.85
CA PHE A 189 -15.96 -23.81 18.45
C PHE A 189 -15.44 -25.09 19.12
N VAL A 190 -14.12 -25.27 19.17
CA VAL A 190 -13.48 -26.39 19.86
C VAL A 190 -13.80 -26.39 21.36
N ALA A 191 -13.74 -25.23 22.01
CA ALA A 191 -14.08 -25.11 23.43
C ALA A 191 -15.55 -25.48 23.73
N ILE A 192 -16.49 -25.10 22.86
CA ILE A 192 -17.90 -25.46 22.99
C ILE A 192 -18.10 -26.97 22.85
N VAL A 193 -17.45 -27.62 21.88
CA VAL A 193 -17.54 -29.08 21.69
C VAL A 193 -17.03 -29.82 22.93
N ILE A 194 -15.90 -29.37 23.51
CA ILE A 194 -15.36 -29.95 24.76
C ILE A 194 -16.35 -29.80 25.92
N MET A 195 -16.96 -28.62 26.06
CA MET A 195 -17.98 -28.36 27.09
C MET A 195 -19.17 -29.31 26.96
N VAL A 196 -19.68 -29.52 25.75
CA VAL A 196 -20.80 -30.44 25.48
C VAL A 196 -20.43 -31.88 25.86
N VAL A 197 -19.23 -32.34 25.48
CA VAL A 197 -18.76 -33.69 25.82
C VAL A 197 -18.63 -33.87 27.34
N LEU A 198 -18.11 -32.87 28.06
CA LEU A 198 -18.01 -32.91 29.52
C LEU A 198 -19.38 -33.03 30.18
N VAL A 199 -20.36 -32.22 29.76
CA VAL A 199 -21.72 -32.25 30.30
C VAL A 199 -22.38 -33.60 30.04
N LEU A 200 -22.28 -34.12 28.81
CA LEU A 200 -22.81 -35.44 28.47
C LEU A 200 -22.14 -36.57 29.27
N GLY A 201 -20.82 -36.47 29.51
CA GLY A 201 -20.08 -37.39 30.34
C GLY A 201 -20.57 -37.40 31.80
N ILE A 202 -20.78 -36.23 32.39
CA ILE A 202 -21.32 -36.08 33.74
C ILE A 202 -22.75 -36.64 33.83
N MET A 203 -23.61 -36.30 32.87
CA MET A 203 -24.99 -36.81 32.81
C MET A 203 -25.02 -38.34 32.71
N TRP A 204 -24.15 -38.92 31.88
CA TRP A 204 -24.06 -40.38 31.74
C TRP A 204 -23.56 -41.04 33.03
N TYR A 205 -22.54 -40.45 33.67
CA TYR A 205 -21.99 -40.95 34.93
C TYR A 205 -23.02 -40.94 36.06
N GLN A 206 -23.76 -39.84 36.21
CA GLN A 206 -24.84 -39.71 37.20
C GLN A 206 -25.97 -40.73 36.95
N LYS A 207 -26.40 -40.87 35.69
CA LYS A 207 -27.43 -41.85 35.30
C LYS A 207 -27.00 -43.29 35.60
N ARG A 208 -25.72 -43.62 35.41
CA ARG A 208 -25.16 -44.95 35.73
C ARG A 208 -25.11 -45.20 37.24
N GLN A 209 -24.79 -44.18 38.03
CA GLN A 209 -24.82 -44.26 39.49
C GLN A 209 -26.23 -44.51 40.03
N GLU A 210 -27.25 -43.83 39.48
CA GLU A 210 -28.66 -44.04 39.86
C GLU A 210 -29.13 -45.47 39.58
N GLN A 211 -28.79 -46.03 38.41
CA GLN A 211 -29.15 -47.41 38.08
C GLN A 211 -28.34 -48.46 38.86
N SER A 212 -27.14 -48.12 39.33
CA SER A 212 -26.28 -49.03 40.11
C SER A 212 -26.59 -49.03 41.61
N ARG A 213 -27.46 -48.14 42.11
CA ARG A 213 -27.98 -48.25 43.48
C ARG A 213 -28.90 -49.46 43.56
N LYS A 214 -28.35 -50.58 44.03
CA LYS A 214 -29.10 -51.82 44.27
C LYS A 214 -30.31 -51.48 45.16
N ARG A 215 -31.51 -51.71 44.64
CA ARG A 215 -32.73 -51.70 45.44
C ARG A 215 -32.65 -52.90 46.38
N LEU A 216 -32.26 -52.65 47.63
CA LEU A 216 -32.45 -53.61 48.72
C LEU A 216 -33.95 -53.60 49.01
N TYR A 217 -34.64 -54.63 48.54
CA TYR A 217 -36.00 -54.98 48.93
C TYR A 217 -35.95 -55.79 50.22
#